data_AF-A0A850KD94-F1
#
_entry.id   AF-A0A850KD94-F1
#
_cell.length_a   1.000
_cell.length_b   1.000
_cell.length_c   1.000
_cell.angle_alpha   90.00
_cell.angle_beta   90.00
_cell.angle_gamma   90.00
#
_symmetry.space_group_name_H-M   'P 1'
#
loop_
_entity.id
_entity.type
_entity.pdbx_description
1 polymer ?
#
loop_
_entity_poly.entity_id
_entity_poly.type
_entity_poly.pdbx_seq_one_letter_code
_entity_poly.pdbx_strand_id
1 'polypeptide(L)'
;MCQLFIGAESDMWSSHAKSLRIDGVVTSIRMENFFWSVLEEIAYRDHMKVPQLITKLYHEAIDVEHDLGNFTSFLRVCCARYLALIAAGDVSASLDEELGSVAAQDILIKEKSRRQATQLKLSERPSHKKLN
;
A
#
# COMPACT_ATOMS: atom_id res chain seq x y z
N MET A 1 -22.02 -8.64 4.88
CA MET A 1 -20.57 -8.61 4.56
C MET A 1 -20.33 -8.58 3.05
N CYS A 2 -20.91 -9.49 2.26
CA CYS A 2 -20.67 -9.54 0.80
C CYS A 2 -21.06 -8.26 0.04
N GLN A 3 -22.13 -7.56 0.43
CA GLN A 3 -22.58 -6.35 -0.26
C GLN A 3 -21.58 -5.18 -0.19
N LEU A 4 -20.77 -5.10 0.88
CA LEU A 4 -19.71 -4.10 1.03
C LEU A 4 -18.59 -4.28 -0.01
N PHE A 5 -18.32 -5.51 -0.43
CA PHE A 5 -17.23 -5.84 -1.36
C PHE A 5 -17.71 -6.04 -2.80
N ILE A 6 -18.95 -6.47 -3.00
CA ILE A 6 -19.54 -6.74 -4.32
C ILE A 6 -20.20 -5.48 -4.91
N GLY A 7 -20.68 -4.57 -4.06
CA GLY A 7 -21.31 -3.31 -4.50
C GLY A 7 -20.32 -2.21 -4.90
N ALA A 8 -19.03 -2.52 -4.91
CA ALA A 8 -17.99 -1.60 -5.35
C ALA A 8 -18.07 -1.37 -6.87
N GLU A 9 -17.67 -0.18 -7.34
CA GLU A 9 -17.63 0.13 -8.76
C GLU A 9 -16.71 -0.85 -9.51
N SER A 10 -17.20 -1.39 -10.64
CA SER A 10 -16.53 -2.49 -11.32
C SER A 10 -15.20 -2.15 -11.97
N ASP A 11 -15.00 -0.88 -12.23
CA ASP A 11 -13.76 -0.34 -12.76
C ASP A 11 -12.61 -0.41 -11.75
N MET A 12 -12.87 -0.44 -10.44
CA MET A 12 -11.83 -0.51 -9.41
C MET A 12 -10.96 -1.76 -9.54
N TRP A 13 -11.54 -2.88 -9.97
CA TRP A 13 -10.83 -4.14 -10.21
C TRP A 13 -10.15 -4.21 -11.58
N SER A 14 -10.46 -3.28 -12.49
CA SER A 14 -9.90 -3.27 -13.83
C SER A 14 -8.41 -2.89 -13.77
N SER A 15 -7.58 -3.74 -14.35
CA SER A 15 -6.13 -3.53 -14.39
C SER A 15 -5.71 -2.68 -15.59
N HIS A 16 -5.00 -1.60 -15.30
CA HIS A 16 -4.40 -0.70 -16.30
C HIS A 16 -2.88 -0.74 -16.21
N ALA A 17 -2.23 -0.74 -17.38
CA ALA A 17 -0.78 -0.63 -17.49
C ALA A 17 -0.40 0.83 -17.75
N LYS A 18 0.52 1.39 -16.98
CA LYS A 18 1.16 2.68 -17.24
C LYS A 18 2.65 2.43 -17.51
N SER A 19 3.17 2.99 -18.60
CA SER A 19 4.60 2.94 -18.92
C SER A 19 5.31 4.14 -18.28
N LEU A 20 6.36 3.86 -17.52
CA LEU A 20 7.16 4.84 -16.79
C LEU A 20 8.62 4.72 -17.20
N ARG A 21 9.34 5.84 -17.23
CA ARG A 21 10.80 5.82 -17.40
C ARG A 21 11.44 5.97 -16.04
N ILE A 22 12.21 4.97 -15.64
CA ILE A 22 12.96 4.95 -14.40
C ILE A 22 14.42 4.70 -14.78
N ASP A 23 15.30 5.66 -14.48
CA ASP A 23 16.73 5.64 -14.85
C ASP A 23 16.99 5.34 -16.34
N GLY A 24 16.14 5.88 -17.21
CA GLY A 24 16.22 5.70 -18.66
C GLY A 24 15.61 4.39 -19.19
N VAL A 25 15.31 3.44 -18.31
CA VAL A 25 14.64 2.17 -18.66
C VAL A 25 13.13 2.38 -18.68
N VAL A 26 12.47 1.90 -19.74
CA VAL A 26 11.00 1.88 -19.81
C VAL A 26 10.48 0.68 -19.02
N THR A 27 9.83 0.97 -17.90
CA THR A 27 9.21 -0.02 -17.02
C THR A 27 7.69 0.05 -17.20
N SER A 28 7.09 -1.09 -17.57
CA SER A 28 5.63 -1.22 -17.64
C SER A 28 5.10 -1.73 -16.31
N ILE A 29 4.27 -0.93 -15.64
CA ILE A 29 3.65 -1.30 -14.36
C ILE A 29 2.16 -1.51 -14.60
N ARG A 30 1.65 -2.69 -14.24
CA ARG A 30 0.23 -3.06 -14.39
C ARG A 30 -0.39 -3.39 -13.04
N MET A 31 -1.39 -2.59 -12.65
CA MET A 31 -2.19 -2.82 -11.44
C MET A 31 -3.62 -2.31 -11.61
N GLU A 32 -4.46 -2.68 -10.67
CA GLU A 32 -5.87 -2.35 -10.55
C GLU A 32 -6.07 -0.83 -10.37
N ASN A 33 -7.18 -0.29 -10.89
CA ASN A 33 -7.51 1.14 -10.78
C ASN A 33 -7.55 1.64 -9.35
N PHE A 34 -8.01 0.80 -8.42
CA PHE A 34 -7.98 1.10 -7.00
C PHE A 34 -6.56 1.47 -6.50
N PHE A 35 -5.54 0.73 -6.92
CA PHE A 35 -4.17 1.04 -6.50
C PHE A 35 -3.63 2.29 -7.21
N TRP A 36 -4.04 2.52 -8.47
CA TRP A 36 -3.70 3.77 -9.16
C TRP A 36 -4.28 5.00 -8.45
N SER A 37 -5.55 4.97 -8.03
CA SER A 37 -6.17 6.09 -7.33
C SER A 37 -5.53 6.34 -5.96
N VAL A 38 -5.16 5.28 -5.23
CA VAL A 38 -4.45 5.43 -3.95
C VAL A 38 -3.05 6.02 -4.16
N LEU A 39 -2.33 5.65 -5.23
CA LEU A 39 -1.05 6.30 -5.57
C LEU A 39 -1.23 7.77 -5.95
N GLU A 40 -2.34 8.13 -6.62
CA GLU A 40 -2.68 9.52 -6.94
C GLU A 40 -2.91 10.33 -5.66
N GLU A 41 -3.60 9.76 -4.68
CA GLU A 41 -3.82 10.36 -3.35
C GLU A 41 -2.50 10.58 -2.60
N ILE A 42 -1.66 9.54 -2.50
CA ILE A 42 -0.34 9.64 -1.84
C ILE A 42 0.52 10.71 -2.52
N ALA A 43 0.56 10.71 -3.84
CA ALA A 43 1.35 11.68 -4.60
C ALA A 43 0.83 13.11 -4.39
N TYR A 44 -0.50 13.29 -4.37
CA TYR A 44 -1.13 14.59 -4.11
C TYR A 44 -0.69 15.19 -2.76
N ARG A 45 -0.70 14.37 -1.70
CA ARG A 45 -0.36 14.81 -0.33
C ARG A 45 1.06 15.33 -0.19
N ASP A 46 2.01 14.77 -0.93
CA ASP A 46 3.41 15.19 -0.91
C ASP A 46 3.76 16.12 -2.10
N HIS A 47 2.74 16.69 -2.76
CA HIS A 47 2.90 17.61 -3.90
C HIS A 47 3.70 17.03 -5.07
N MET A 48 3.55 15.72 -5.31
CA MET A 48 4.20 14.97 -6.39
C MET A 48 3.19 14.53 -7.45
N LYS A 49 3.66 14.31 -8.68
CA LYS A 49 2.92 13.50 -9.65
C LYS A 49 3.21 12.02 -9.40
N VAL A 50 2.25 11.15 -9.74
CA VAL A 50 2.40 9.68 -9.59
C VAL A 50 3.71 9.14 -10.17
N PRO A 51 4.17 9.53 -11.38
CA PRO A 51 5.47 9.09 -11.88
C PRO A 51 6.65 9.48 -10.97
N GLN A 52 6.63 10.67 -10.37
CA GLN A 52 7.68 11.15 -9.47
C GLN A 52 7.69 10.35 -8.17
N LEU A 53 6.50 10.10 -7.59
CA LEU A 53 6.36 9.24 -6.42
C LEU A 53 6.90 7.83 -6.69
N ILE A 54 6.52 7.22 -7.81
CA ILE A 54 6.95 5.86 -8.17
C ILE A 54 8.46 5.79 -8.37
N THR A 55 9.06 6.77 -9.07
CA THR A 55 10.51 6.83 -9.24
C THR A 55 11.22 6.98 -7.90
N LYS A 56 10.75 7.86 -7.02
CA LYS A 56 11.31 8.03 -5.66
C LYS A 56 11.24 6.73 -4.86
N LEU A 57 10.07 6.07 -4.83
CA LEU A 57 9.87 4.79 -4.17
C LEU A 57 10.74 3.67 -4.76
N TYR A 58 10.99 3.70 -6.07
CA TYR A 58 11.87 2.75 -6.72
C TYR A 58 13.32 2.91 -6.26
N HIS A 59 13.83 4.15 -6.24
CA HIS A 59 15.19 4.45 -5.77
C HIS A 59 15.37 4.06 -4.30
N GLU A 60 14.45 4.49 -3.43
CA GLU A 60 14.50 4.14 -2.02
C GLU A 60 14.39 2.61 -1.79
N ALA A 61 13.64 1.88 -2.62
CA ALA A 61 13.55 0.43 -2.49
C ALA A 61 14.86 -0.28 -2.86
N ILE A 62 15.59 0.21 -3.88
CA ILE A 62 16.91 -0.33 -4.26
C ILE A 62 17.93 -0.09 -3.15
N ASP A 63 17.94 1.12 -2.58
CA ASP A 63 18.90 1.52 -1.57
C ASP A 63 18.83 0.67 -0.29
N VAL A 64 17.66 0.06 -0.02
CA VAL A 64 17.42 -0.82 1.14
C VAL A 64 17.50 -2.31 0.76
N GLU A 65 18.11 -2.63 -0.39
CA GLU A 65 18.30 -4.00 -0.91
C GLU A 65 17.00 -4.82 -1.06
N HIS A 66 15.86 -4.17 -1.32
CA HIS A 66 14.66 -4.93 -1.63
C HIS A 66 14.81 -5.64 -2.99
N ASP A 67 14.54 -6.95 -3.03
CA ASP A 67 14.43 -7.68 -4.29
C ASP A 67 13.27 -7.11 -5.11
N LEU A 68 13.62 -6.31 -6.12
CA LEU A 68 12.68 -5.65 -7.02
C LEU A 68 12.01 -6.59 -8.03
N GLY A 69 12.31 -7.90 -7.99
CA GLY A 69 11.64 -8.90 -8.82
C GLY A 69 10.11 -8.82 -8.79
N ASN A 70 9.53 -8.15 -7.79
CA ASN A 70 8.11 -7.86 -7.71
C ASN A 70 7.76 -6.41 -7.29
N PHE A 71 8.39 -5.41 -7.92
CA PHE A 71 8.13 -3.98 -7.64
C PHE A 71 6.64 -3.59 -7.70
N THR A 72 5.85 -4.19 -8.60
CA THR A 72 4.40 -3.95 -8.65
C THR A 72 3.69 -4.40 -7.36
N SER A 73 4.10 -5.53 -6.76
CA SER A 73 3.53 -5.96 -5.47
C SER A 73 3.97 -5.06 -4.33
N PHE A 74 5.20 -4.54 -4.37
CA PHE A 74 5.63 -3.52 -3.42
C PHE A 74 4.70 -2.30 -3.46
N LEU A 75 4.37 -1.77 -4.65
CA LEU A 75 3.43 -0.64 -4.79
C LEU A 75 2.03 -0.96 -4.23
N ARG A 76 1.50 -2.16 -4.48
CA ARG A 76 0.22 -2.59 -3.89
C ARG A 76 0.29 -2.63 -2.36
N VAL A 77 1.39 -3.12 -1.80
CA VAL A 77 1.61 -3.14 -0.34
C VAL A 77 1.73 -1.72 0.22
N CYS A 78 2.39 -0.79 -0.48
CA CYS A 78 2.43 0.62 -0.07
C CYS A 78 1.02 1.22 0.02
N CYS A 79 0.18 1.00 -1.00
CA CYS A 79 -1.21 1.46 -1.00
C CYS A 79 -2.02 0.85 0.15
N ALA A 80 -1.94 -0.46 0.35
CA ALA A 80 -2.66 -1.14 1.42
C ALA A 80 -2.19 -0.69 2.81
N ARG A 81 -0.88 -0.48 2.99
CA ARG A 81 -0.31 0.03 4.25
C ARG A 81 -0.75 1.46 4.51
N TYR A 82 -0.75 2.33 3.50
CA TYR A 82 -1.24 3.70 3.61
C TYR A 82 -2.67 3.74 4.18
N LEU A 83 -3.60 3.00 3.56
CA LEU A 83 -4.98 2.92 4.02
C LEU A 83 -5.11 2.29 5.41
N ALA A 84 -4.31 1.27 5.72
CA ALA A 84 -4.31 0.63 7.04
C ALA A 84 -3.81 1.58 8.15
N LEU A 85 -2.83 2.44 7.85
CA LEU A 85 -2.32 3.44 8.79
C LEU A 85 -3.35 4.55 9.05
N ILE A 86 -4.12 4.95 8.03
CA ILE A 86 -5.26 5.85 8.19
C ILE A 86 -6.33 5.19 9.08
N ALA A 87 -6.70 3.94 8.78
CA ALA A 87 -7.69 3.21 9.56
C ALA A 87 -7.28 2.98 11.02
N ALA A 88 -5.96 2.90 11.30
CA ALA A 88 -5.41 2.80 12.64
C ALA A 88 -5.30 4.15 13.37
N GLY A 89 -5.52 5.28 12.67
CA GLY A 89 -5.38 6.64 13.19
C GLY A 89 -3.92 7.09 13.36
N ASP A 90 -2.96 6.38 12.76
CA ASP A 90 -1.55 6.77 12.81
C ASP A 90 -1.19 7.80 11.72
N VAL A 91 -1.97 7.84 10.64
CA VAL A 91 -1.87 8.84 9.57
C VAL A 91 -3.23 9.51 9.43
N SER A 92 -3.26 10.83 9.27
CA SER A 92 -4.50 11.58 9.06
C SER A 92 -5.16 11.19 7.74
N ALA A 93 -6.50 11.08 7.72
CA ALA A 93 -7.27 10.92 6.49
C ALA A 93 -7.35 12.21 5.65
N SER A 94 -6.92 13.35 6.19
CA SER A 94 -6.91 14.62 5.47
C SER A 94 -5.90 14.60 4.32
N LEU A 95 -6.31 15.09 3.15
CA LEU A 95 -5.43 15.24 1.98
C LEU A 95 -4.52 16.48 2.07
N ASP A 96 -4.82 17.40 2.98
CA ASP A 96 -4.06 18.64 3.17
C ASP A 96 -2.86 18.45 4.12
N GLU A 97 -2.70 17.26 4.71
CA GLU A 97 -1.59 16.92 5.59
C GLU A 97 -0.54 16.09 4.86
N GLU A 98 0.65 16.66 4.68
CA GLU A 98 1.81 15.99 4.07
C GLU A 98 2.24 14.74 4.85
N LEU A 99 2.58 13.67 4.15
CA LEU A 99 3.06 12.43 4.77
C LEU A 99 4.50 12.55 5.25
N GLY A 100 5.28 13.45 4.65
CA GLY A 100 6.66 13.73 5.06
C GLY A 100 6.79 14.27 6.48
N SER A 101 5.72 14.83 7.06
CA SER A 101 5.72 15.40 8.42
C SER A 101 5.51 14.37 9.53
N VAL A 102 5.17 13.14 9.16
CA VAL A 102 4.77 12.09 10.09
C VAL A 102 5.97 11.45 10.79
N ALA A 103 5.85 11.15 12.09
CA ALA A 103 6.87 10.45 12.88
C ALA A 103 7.00 8.96 12.45
N ALA A 104 7.62 8.73 11.29
CA ALA A 104 7.69 7.42 10.64
C ALA A 104 8.21 6.31 11.57
N GLN A 105 9.23 6.60 12.38
CA GLN A 105 9.81 5.62 13.30
C GLN A 105 8.81 5.13 14.36
N ASP A 106 8.04 6.03 14.95
CA ASP A 106 7.02 5.68 15.95
C ASP A 106 5.90 4.85 15.33
N ILE A 107 5.50 5.19 14.10
CA ILE A 107 4.50 4.43 13.35
C ILE A 107 4.99 3.01 13.06
N LEU A 108 6.23 2.86 12.59
CA LEU A 108 6.80 1.54 12.29
C LEU A 108 6.86 0.64 13.53
N ILE A 109 7.20 1.22 14.69
CA ILE A 109 7.18 0.51 15.98
C ILE A 109 5.75 0.05 16.32
N LYS A 110 4.77 0.95 16.29
CA LYS A 110 3.36 0.64 16.56
C LYS A 110 2.80 -0.41 15.60
N GLU A 111 3.10 -0.29 14.31
CA GLU A 111 2.68 -1.23 13.26
C GLU A 111 3.23 -2.63 13.51
N LYS A 112 4.52 -2.73 13.86
CA LYS A 112 5.16 -4.02 14.19
C LYS A 112 4.47 -4.69 15.38
N SER A 113 4.19 -3.95 16.45
CA SER A 113 3.48 -4.48 17.63
C SER A 113 2.07 -4.96 17.28
N ARG A 114 1.30 -4.21 16.49
CA ARG A 114 -0.04 -4.63 16.05
C ARG A 114 0.00 -5.89 15.18
N ARG A 115 0.97 -5.99 14.26
CA ARG A 115 1.16 -7.18 13.40
C ARG A 115 1.46 -8.43 14.22
N GLN A 116 2.35 -8.32 15.21
CA GLN A 116 2.68 -9.41 16.13
C GLN A 116 1.46 -9.85 16.95
N ALA A 117 0.72 -8.90 17.53
CA ALA A 117 -0.50 -9.20 18.28
C ALA A 117 -1.57 -9.88 17.41
N THR A 118 -1.71 -9.47 16.15
CA THR A 118 -2.63 -10.09 15.19
C THR A 118 -2.21 -11.52 14.85
N GLN A 119 -0.92 -11.76 14.60
CA GLN A 119 -0.39 -13.10 14.33
C GLN A 119 -0.61 -14.05 15.51
N LEU A 120 -0.38 -13.59 16.74
CA LEU A 120 -0.61 -14.38 17.95
C LEU A 120 -2.08 -14.80 18.04
N LYS A 121 -3.02 -13.85 17.93
CA LYS A 121 -4.47 -14.13 17.93
C LYS A 121 -4.91 -15.09 16.82
N LEU A 122 -4.29 -15.02 15.65
CA LEU A 122 -4.60 -15.94 14.54
C LEU A 122 -4.07 -17.35 14.81
N SER A 123 -2.91 -17.48 15.44
CA SER A 123 -2.32 -18.78 15.80
C SER A 123 -3.07 -19.49 16.93
N GLU A 124 -3.76 -18.74 17.80
CA GLU A 124 -4.55 -19.26 18.92
C GLU A 124 -5.95 -19.77 18.51
N ARG A 125 -6.35 -19.61 17.24
CA ARG A 125 -7.67 -20.06 16.79
C ARG A 125 -7.78 -21.59 16.92
N PRO A 126 -8.73 -22.13 17.72
CA PRO A 126 -8.91 -23.57 17.83
C PRO A 126 -9.27 -24.12 16.44
N SER A 127 -8.49 -25.10 15.98
CA SER A 127 -8.83 -25.86 14.78
C SER A 127 -10.20 -26.49 15.01
N HIS A 128 -11.21 -26.09 14.23
CA HIS A 128 -12.50 -26.79 14.23
C HIS A 128 -12.22 -28.26 13.87
N LYS A 129 -12.16 -29.13 14.90
CA LYS A 129 -12.23 -30.58 14.71
C LYS A 129 -13.52 -30.83 13.94
N LYS A 130 -13.39 -31.43 12.75
CA LYS A 130 -14.52 -31.94 11.98
C LYS A 130 -15.38 -32.78 12.93
N LEU A 131 -16.60 -32.34 13.20
CA LEU A 131 -17.61 -33.23 13.76
C LEU A 131 -17.90 -34.29 12.69
N ASN A 132 -17.81 -35.55 13.12
CA ASN A 132 -18.10 -36.75 12.35
C ASN A 132 -19.48 -36.71 11.69
#